data_AF-A0A2A3ZKQ7-F1
#
_entry.id   AF-A0A2A3ZKQ7-F1
#
_cell.length_a   1.000
_cell.length_b   1.000
_cell.length_c   1.000
_cell.angle_alpha   90.00
_cell.angle_beta   90.00
_cell.angle_gamma   90.00
#
_symmetry.space_group_name_H-M   'P 1'
#
loop_
_entity.id
_entity.type
_entity.pdbx_description
1 polymer ?
#
loop_
_entity_poly.entity_id
_entity_poly.type
_entity_poly.pdbx_seq_one_letter_code
_entity_poly.pdbx_strand_id
1 'polypeptide(L)'
;MGRSMTGPSMTTAGITRRTLLVAGTASASLGLAGCASGAGGSEPGKSSTTSAETGTQQHAQPLSIAQTDMQKQATLDSCTRLDGHPMFHLTWEGAPATTSAPDGANAAALPTGYACTLFAAADADGAPLVARNFDWDPAPASVVESKLNNGRSTLAVTDLRYVGIESESDLGNKQKTQDLPRCEAYAFDGINDSGVFIGLAADASARAEVVDGREWLGGLGVQRMILDHADTVKDAIEVFDTYNIDFAGGPGLHYLLADRSGAKAVVEFDAGKLAVIRPPSGQPWMCLENFHMSSFAEEDRITHSRYSTCAKTLDSSRGKVSVDDAVNLLNDVRQPHTQWQSVYGLSAGTLRVVGKKPHDYRLSA
;
A
#
# COMPACT_ATOMS: atom_id res chain seq x y z
N MET A 1 37.26 56.01 -8.44
CA MET A 1 38.21 56.08 -7.32
C MET A 1 37.54 55.50 -6.07
N GLY A 2 38.10 54.44 -5.49
CA GLY A 2 38.04 54.18 -4.04
C GLY A 2 36.99 53.20 -3.48
N ARG A 3 37.48 51.98 -3.15
CA ARG A 3 37.09 51.04 -2.06
C ARG A 3 35.72 50.36 -2.14
N SER A 4 35.56 49.04 -2.30
CA SER A 4 36.16 47.82 -1.70
C SER A 4 35.98 47.70 -0.17
N MET A 5 35.04 46.83 0.24
CA MET A 5 35.16 45.95 1.40
C MET A 5 34.41 44.63 1.13
N THR A 6 35.17 43.54 1.17
CA THR A 6 34.76 42.13 1.12
C THR A 6 34.49 41.61 2.54
N GLY A 7 33.37 40.90 2.74
CA GLY A 7 33.10 40.08 3.93
C GLY A 7 33.36 38.58 3.63
N PRO A 8 33.70 37.75 4.64
CA PRO A 8 34.36 36.47 4.42
C PRO A 8 33.41 35.31 4.12
N SER A 9 33.90 34.44 3.25
CA SER A 9 33.42 33.09 2.93
C SER A 9 33.66 32.13 4.10
N MET A 10 32.63 31.37 4.48
CA MET A 10 32.77 30.15 5.28
C MET A 10 32.45 28.92 4.43
N THR A 11 33.48 28.14 4.17
CA THR A 11 33.45 26.78 3.62
C THR A 11 34.18 25.87 4.58
N THR A 12 33.55 24.76 5.00
CA THR A 12 34.11 23.45 5.45
C THR A 12 33.03 22.74 6.26
N ALA A 13 32.87 21.41 6.31
CA ALA A 13 33.54 20.28 5.68
C ALA A 13 32.57 19.08 5.77
N GLY A 14 32.70 18.13 4.85
CA GLY A 14 31.92 16.90 4.81
C GLY A 14 32.22 15.96 5.99
N ILE A 15 31.18 15.25 6.43
CA ILE A 15 31.25 14.21 7.45
C ILE A 15 31.39 12.86 6.73
N THR A 16 32.54 12.22 6.90
CA THR A 16 32.83 10.87 6.40
C THR A 16 32.49 9.80 7.44
N ARG A 17 31.92 8.70 6.95
CA ARG A 17 31.59 7.45 7.67
C ARG A 17 32.80 6.93 8.46
N ARG A 18 32.58 6.61 9.75
CA ARG A 18 33.49 5.75 10.54
C ARG A 18 32.85 4.40 10.79
N THR A 19 33.49 3.39 10.21
CA THR A 19 33.36 1.96 10.49
C THR A 19 33.70 1.67 11.97
N LEU A 20 32.82 0.96 12.67
CA LEU A 20 33.08 0.43 14.00
C LEU A 20 33.41 -1.06 13.87
N LEU A 21 34.67 -1.40 14.19
CA LEU A 21 35.20 -2.75 14.27
C LEU A 21 35.16 -3.22 15.73
N VAL A 22 34.77 -4.48 15.87
CA VAL A 22 34.65 -5.28 17.09
C VAL A 22 35.98 -5.37 17.87
N ALA A 23 35.92 -5.27 19.20
CA ALA A 23 36.87 -5.95 20.08
C ALA A 23 36.17 -6.30 21.40
N GLY A 24 36.09 -7.60 21.68
CA GLY A 24 35.56 -8.13 22.93
C GLY A 24 36.57 -8.09 24.07
N THR A 25 36.06 -8.16 25.29
CA THR A 25 36.82 -8.58 26.46
C THR A 25 35.98 -9.55 27.30
N ALA A 26 36.51 -10.75 27.44
CA ALA A 26 36.05 -11.75 28.39
C ALA A 26 36.31 -11.26 29.82
N SER A 27 35.39 -11.57 30.73
CA SER A 27 35.65 -11.52 32.17
C SER A 27 35.04 -12.75 32.79
N ALA A 28 35.93 -13.66 33.19
CA ALA A 28 35.65 -14.81 34.02
C ALA A 28 35.57 -14.34 35.49
N SER A 29 34.56 -14.80 36.22
CA SER A 29 34.55 -14.77 37.67
C SER A 29 34.04 -16.11 38.20
N LEU A 30 34.86 -16.67 39.08
CA LEU A 30 34.79 -17.98 39.70
C LEU A 30 33.50 -18.21 40.50
N GLY A 31 33.08 -19.47 40.54
CA GLY A 31 31.98 -19.94 41.36
C GLY A 31 32.33 -20.16 42.83
N LEU A 32 31.29 -20.34 43.64
CA LEU A 32 31.30 -21.07 44.90
C LEU A 32 30.07 -21.97 44.95
N ALA A 33 30.31 -23.18 45.45
CA ALA A 33 29.42 -24.34 45.45
C ALA A 33 28.29 -24.24 46.48
N GLY A 34 27.21 -24.99 46.22
CA GLY A 34 26.17 -25.31 47.20
C GLY A 34 25.31 -26.47 46.70
N CYS A 35 25.62 -27.67 47.17
CA CYS A 35 24.99 -28.95 46.84
C CYS A 35 23.53 -29.03 47.31
N ALA A 36 22.66 -29.68 46.52
CA ALA A 36 21.65 -30.61 47.06
C ALA A 36 21.14 -31.55 45.96
N SER A 37 21.37 -32.84 46.19
CA SER A 37 21.03 -33.97 45.34
C SER A 37 19.56 -34.37 45.49
N GLY A 38 18.97 -34.89 44.41
CA GLY A 38 17.71 -35.64 44.42
C GLY A 38 17.62 -36.50 43.16
N ALA A 39 18.06 -37.76 43.28
CA ALA A 39 18.12 -38.75 42.23
C ALA A 39 16.78 -39.47 42.03
N GLY A 40 16.52 -39.93 40.80
CA GLY A 40 15.48 -40.91 40.47
C GLY A 40 15.34 -41.07 38.96
N GLY A 41 16.03 -42.06 38.39
CA GLY A 41 16.09 -42.30 36.95
C GLY A 41 14.94 -43.15 36.39
N SER A 42 14.82 -43.16 35.05
CA SER A 42 14.27 -44.25 34.22
C SER A 42 14.64 -44.00 32.75
N GLU A 43 14.97 -45.07 32.02
CA GLU A 43 15.45 -45.17 30.63
C GLU A 43 14.49 -44.63 29.54
N PRO A 44 14.99 -44.43 28.28
CA PRO A 44 14.23 -43.86 27.18
C PRO A 44 13.28 -44.87 26.51
N GLY A 45 11.97 -44.66 26.69
CA GLY A 45 10.92 -45.40 26.00
C GLY A 45 10.54 -44.76 24.66
N LYS A 46 10.93 -45.43 23.57
CA LYS A 46 10.30 -45.48 22.23
C LYS A 46 9.71 -44.17 21.66
N SER A 47 10.43 -43.66 20.68
CA SER A 47 9.93 -42.83 19.57
C SER A 47 8.61 -43.36 19.03
N SER A 48 7.52 -42.66 19.33
CA SER A 48 6.35 -42.59 18.48
C SER A 48 6.50 -41.35 17.62
N THR A 49 7.03 -41.52 16.41
CA THR A 49 6.89 -40.56 15.32
C THR A 49 5.41 -40.26 15.11
N THR A 50 4.92 -39.20 15.73
CA THR A 50 3.81 -38.43 15.19
C THR A 50 4.39 -37.76 13.96
N SER A 51 4.05 -38.31 12.81
CA SER A 51 4.22 -37.67 11.52
C SER A 51 3.60 -36.28 11.64
N ALA A 52 4.44 -35.25 11.78
CA ALA A 52 3.99 -33.89 11.59
C ALA A 52 3.47 -33.84 10.15
N GLU A 53 2.15 -33.78 10.00
CA GLU A 53 1.54 -33.37 8.75
C GLU A 53 2.19 -32.04 8.38
N THR A 54 3.06 -32.10 7.39
CA THR A 54 3.59 -30.93 6.70
C THR A 54 2.44 -30.42 5.86
N GLY A 55 1.48 -29.78 6.53
CA GLY A 55 0.44 -28.99 5.89
C GLY A 55 1.14 -27.98 5.01
N THR A 56 1.04 -28.16 3.70
CA THR A 56 1.51 -27.19 2.72
C THR A 56 0.73 -25.91 3.03
N GLN A 57 1.38 -24.88 3.57
CA GLN A 57 0.73 -23.59 3.76
C GLN A 57 0.29 -23.11 2.38
N GLN A 58 -1.02 -23.06 2.16
CA GLN A 58 -1.57 -22.55 0.91
C GLN A 58 -1.35 -21.04 0.89
N HIS A 59 -0.79 -20.55 -0.21
CA HIS A 59 -0.51 -19.13 -0.43
C HIS A 59 -1.36 -18.61 -1.59
N ALA A 60 -1.71 -17.33 -1.53
CA ALA A 60 -2.40 -16.69 -2.63
C ALA A 60 -1.54 -16.69 -3.90
N GLN A 61 -2.20 -16.91 -5.03
CA GLN A 61 -1.55 -16.86 -6.33
C GLN A 61 -1.64 -15.47 -6.92
N PRO A 62 -0.72 -15.11 -7.84
CA PRO A 62 -0.87 -13.92 -8.65
C PRO A 62 -2.23 -13.93 -9.37
N LEU A 63 -2.88 -12.77 -9.40
CA LEU A 63 -4.13 -12.61 -10.15
C LEU A 63 -3.94 -12.99 -11.62
N SER A 64 -4.98 -13.60 -12.17
CA SER A 64 -5.14 -13.79 -13.60
C SER A 64 -5.65 -12.49 -14.20
N ILE A 65 -4.84 -11.88 -15.05
CA ILE A 65 -5.20 -10.70 -15.83
C ILE A 65 -4.95 -11.04 -17.31
N ALA A 66 -6.04 -11.08 -18.09
CA ALA A 66 -5.99 -11.62 -19.44
C ALA A 66 -5.99 -10.50 -20.48
N GLN A 67 -4.97 -10.51 -21.34
CA GLN A 67 -4.86 -9.66 -22.52
C GLN A 67 -4.55 -10.51 -23.75
N THR A 68 -5.10 -10.13 -24.89
CA THR A 68 -4.60 -10.61 -26.19
C THR A 68 -3.19 -10.08 -26.45
N ASP A 69 -2.42 -10.71 -27.34
CA ASP A 69 -1.08 -10.22 -27.67
C ASP A 69 -1.09 -8.80 -28.26
N MET A 70 -2.15 -8.45 -28.98
CA MET A 70 -2.36 -7.08 -29.47
C MET A 70 -2.57 -6.09 -28.32
N GLN A 71 -3.38 -6.44 -27.31
CA GLN A 71 -3.61 -5.61 -26.12
C GLN A 71 -2.34 -5.46 -25.27
N LYS A 72 -1.56 -6.54 -25.10
CA LYS A 72 -0.25 -6.47 -24.43
C LYS A 72 0.69 -5.51 -25.16
N GLN A 73 0.80 -5.64 -26.48
CA GLN A 73 1.65 -4.76 -27.27
C GLN A 73 1.19 -3.30 -27.19
N ALA A 74 -0.12 -3.04 -27.27
CA ALA A 74 -0.67 -1.70 -27.09
C ALA A 74 -0.35 -1.11 -25.71
N THR A 75 -0.42 -1.93 -24.66
CA THR A 75 -0.04 -1.52 -23.29
C THR A 75 1.44 -1.12 -23.24
N LEU A 76 2.33 -1.94 -23.80
CA LEU A 76 3.76 -1.63 -23.88
C LEU A 76 4.03 -0.33 -24.65
N ASP A 77 3.38 -0.16 -25.80
CA ASP A 77 3.57 1.01 -26.68
C ASP A 77 3.00 2.30 -26.08
N SER A 78 2.05 2.19 -25.14
CA SER A 78 1.46 3.34 -24.44
C SER A 78 2.34 3.92 -23.33
N CYS A 79 3.38 3.22 -22.90
CA CYS A 79 4.20 3.61 -21.77
C CYS A 79 4.93 4.93 -22.04
N THR A 80 4.50 6.01 -21.37
CA THR A 80 5.07 7.34 -21.53
C THR A 80 5.52 7.92 -20.20
N ARG A 81 6.66 8.63 -20.22
CA ARG A 81 7.19 9.30 -19.02
C ARG A 81 6.40 10.59 -18.74
N LEU A 82 5.99 10.78 -17.49
CA LEU A 82 5.24 11.97 -17.07
C LEU A 82 6.13 13.08 -16.49
N ASP A 83 7.01 12.75 -15.56
CA ASP A 83 7.89 13.75 -14.93
C ASP A 83 9.27 13.22 -14.51
N GLY A 84 9.99 14.01 -13.70
CA GLY A 84 11.35 13.72 -13.27
C GLY A 84 11.46 12.88 -11.99
N HIS A 85 10.36 12.61 -11.28
CA HIS A 85 10.23 11.37 -10.52
C HIS A 85 9.98 10.29 -11.60
N PRO A 86 10.45 9.04 -11.47
CA PRO A 86 10.21 8.02 -12.49
C PRO A 86 8.72 7.60 -12.51
N MET A 87 7.82 8.55 -12.84
CA MET A 87 6.39 8.37 -12.98
C MET A 87 6.06 8.23 -14.46
N PHE A 88 5.27 7.20 -14.78
CA PHE A 88 4.85 6.85 -16.13
C PHE A 88 3.34 6.84 -16.25
N HIS A 89 2.86 6.80 -17.48
CA HIS A 89 1.47 6.59 -17.83
C HIS A 89 1.37 5.41 -18.78
N LEU A 90 0.36 4.57 -18.55
CA LEU A 90 0.01 3.45 -19.41
C LEU A 90 -1.51 3.44 -19.65
N THR A 91 -1.90 3.00 -20.84
CA THR A 91 -3.28 2.58 -21.13
C THR A 91 -3.33 1.06 -21.14
N TRP A 92 -4.38 0.48 -20.54
CA TRP A 92 -4.54 -0.96 -20.40
C TRP A 92 -5.93 -1.42 -20.88
N GLU A 93 -5.97 -2.51 -21.63
CA GLU A 93 -7.23 -3.15 -22.04
C GLU A 93 -7.15 -4.66 -21.83
N GLY A 94 -8.21 -5.30 -21.35
CA GLY A 94 -8.22 -6.73 -21.09
C GLY A 94 -9.44 -7.21 -20.31
N ALA A 95 -9.46 -8.49 -19.95
CA ALA A 95 -10.54 -9.05 -19.15
C ALA A 95 -10.42 -8.60 -17.68
N PRO A 96 -11.55 -8.54 -16.93
CA PRO A 96 -11.52 -8.39 -15.49
C PRO A 96 -10.64 -9.46 -14.82
N ALA A 97 -9.97 -9.06 -13.75
CA ALA A 97 -9.14 -9.95 -12.96
C ALA A 97 -9.97 -11.06 -12.33
N THR A 98 -9.38 -12.24 -12.28
CA THR A 98 -9.90 -13.40 -11.55
C THR A 98 -8.81 -14.03 -10.71
N THR A 99 -9.19 -14.86 -9.75
CA THR A 99 -8.27 -15.79 -9.11
C THR A 99 -7.69 -16.75 -10.17
N SER A 100 -6.44 -17.18 -9.94
CA SER A 100 -5.78 -18.20 -10.75
C SER A 100 -5.91 -19.55 -10.07
N ALA A 101 -5.91 -20.64 -10.84
CA ALA A 101 -5.79 -21.99 -10.28
C ALA A 101 -4.45 -22.14 -9.53
N PRO A 102 -4.39 -22.97 -8.46
CA PRO A 102 -3.18 -23.14 -7.67
C PRO A 102 -2.09 -23.84 -8.48
N ASP A 103 -0.93 -23.19 -8.62
CA ASP A 103 0.35 -23.83 -8.95
C ASP A 103 1.50 -23.05 -8.31
N GLY A 104 2.39 -23.78 -7.64
CA GLY A 104 3.29 -23.23 -6.60
C GLY A 104 4.25 -22.14 -7.08
N ALA A 105 4.05 -20.92 -6.58
CA ALA A 105 5.03 -19.84 -6.62
C ALA A 105 5.23 -19.25 -5.21
N ASN A 106 6.50 -19.04 -4.85
CA ASN A 106 6.92 -18.46 -3.56
C ASN A 106 7.12 -16.95 -3.68
N ALA A 107 6.69 -16.22 -2.65
CA ALA A 107 6.88 -14.78 -2.54
C ALA A 107 8.29 -14.41 -2.01
N ALA A 108 8.90 -13.36 -2.57
CA ALA A 108 10.12 -12.77 -2.06
C ALA A 108 9.82 -11.72 -0.98
N ALA A 109 10.69 -11.62 0.03
CA ALA A 109 10.56 -10.66 1.13
C ALA A 109 10.89 -9.22 0.70
N LEU A 110 10.18 -8.23 1.28
CA LEU A 110 10.34 -6.80 0.97
C LEU A 110 10.33 -5.91 2.25
N PRO A 111 10.82 -4.66 2.17
CA PRO A 111 11.63 -3.96 3.19
C PRO A 111 10.87 -3.23 4.31
N THR A 112 11.62 -2.54 5.19
CA THR A 112 11.29 -2.22 6.59
C THR A 112 10.79 -0.78 6.86
N GLY A 113 10.42 0.02 5.86
CA GLY A 113 10.04 1.43 6.04
C GLY A 113 8.73 1.81 5.33
N TYR A 114 7.66 1.99 6.11
CA TYR A 114 6.34 2.43 5.61
C TYR A 114 5.74 3.51 6.50
N ALA A 115 5.17 4.54 5.87
CA ALA A 115 4.57 5.66 6.57
C ALA A 115 3.36 6.29 5.83
N CYS A 116 2.64 5.51 5.02
CA CYS A 116 1.49 5.98 4.23
C CYS A 116 0.45 6.72 5.10
N THR A 117 -0.18 7.74 4.51
CA THR A 117 -1.34 8.47 5.09
C THR A 117 -2.43 8.53 4.04
N LEU A 118 -3.67 8.22 4.40
CA LEU A 118 -4.84 8.33 3.53
C LEU A 118 -5.95 9.06 4.27
N PHE A 119 -6.75 9.85 3.56
CA PHE A 119 -7.98 10.39 4.13
C PHE A 119 -9.09 10.52 3.10
N ALA A 120 -10.32 10.28 3.56
CA ALA A 120 -11.55 10.49 2.80
C ALA A 120 -12.31 11.68 3.40
N ALA A 121 -12.73 12.59 2.54
CA ALA A 121 -13.37 13.86 2.87
C ALA A 121 -14.41 14.21 1.79
N ALA A 122 -14.85 15.46 1.74
CA ALA A 122 -15.61 16.02 0.64
C ALA A 122 -14.91 17.24 0.06
N ASP A 123 -15.19 17.59 -1.19
CA ASP A 123 -14.77 18.84 -1.79
C ASP A 123 -15.63 20.03 -1.30
N ALA A 124 -15.38 21.22 -1.85
CA ALA A 124 -16.13 22.43 -1.51
C ALA A 124 -17.64 22.28 -1.76
N ASP A 125 -18.01 21.61 -2.86
CA ASP A 125 -19.39 21.36 -3.29
C ASP A 125 -20.04 20.20 -2.51
N GLY A 126 -19.25 19.46 -1.74
CA GLY A 126 -19.70 18.33 -0.93
C GLY A 126 -19.59 16.98 -1.64
N ALA A 127 -18.96 16.92 -2.83
CA ALA A 127 -18.73 15.65 -3.52
C ALA A 127 -17.57 14.87 -2.84
N PRO A 128 -17.64 13.53 -2.74
CA PRO A 128 -16.63 12.76 -2.02
C PRO A 128 -15.25 12.84 -2.70
N LEU A 129 -14.22 13.01 -1.86
CA LEU A 129 -12.82 13.11 -2.26
C LEU A 129 -11.97 12.20 -1.38
N VAL A 130 -10.93 11.59 -1.95
CA VAL A 130 -9.94 10.81 -1.20
C VAL A 130 -8.53 11.26 -1.57
N ALA A 131 -7.62 11.29 -0.61
CA ALA A 131 -6.23 11.68 -0.83
C ALA A 131 -5.26 10.74 -0.10
N ARG A 132 -4.05 10.60 -0.64
CA ARG A 132 -3.03 9.67 -0.15
C ARG A 132 -1.60 10.18 -0.35
N ASN A 133 -0.75 9.96 0.66
CA ASN A 133 0.70 9.87 0.52
C ASN A 133 1.11 8.41 0.44
N PHE A 134 1.92 8.07 -0.56
CA PHE A 134 2.62 6.79 -0.60
C PHE A 134 4.07 6.92 -0.16
N ASP A 135 4.36 6.30 0.98
CA ASP A 135 5.68 6.36 1.62
C ASP A 135 6.31 4.98 1.58
N TRP A 136 7.30 4.84 0.71
CA TRP A 136 7.98 3.59 0.40
C TRP A 136 9.39 3.85 -0.14
N ASP A 137 10.18 2.80 -0.35
CA ASP A 137 11.48 2.94 -1.02
C ASP A 137 11.30 3.53 -2.44
N PRO A 138 12.29 4.24 -3.01
CA PRO A 138 12.16 4.77 -4.36
C PRO A 138 12.09 3.67 -5.43
N ALA A 139 11.10 3.76 -6.33
CA ALA A 139 11.02 2.99 -7.57
C ALA A 139 10.20 3.73 -8.62
N PRO A 140 10.28 3.32 -9.90
CA PRO A 140 9.37 3.76 -10.93
C PRO A 140 7.91 3.44 -10.59
N ALA A 141 7.02 4.41 -10.80
CA ALA A 141 5.58 4.28 -10.59
C ALA A 141 4.83 4.57 -11.88
N SER A 142 3.57 4.15 -11.99
CA SER A 142 2.74 4.53 -13.13
C SER A 142 1.30 4.81 -12.76
N VAL A 143 0.69 5.74 -13.49
CA VAL A 143 -0.76 5.83 -13.62
C VAL A 143 -1.20 4.90 -14.73
N VAL A 144 -2.12 3.99 -14.43
CA VAL A 144 -2.71 3.08 -15.40
C VAL A 144 -4.17 3.46 -15.61
N GLU A 145 -4.51 3.80 -16.86
CA GLU A 145 -5.89 3.99 -17.31
C GLU A 145 -6.38 2.71 -17.97
N SER A 146 -7.35 2.05 -17.36
CA SER A 146 -7.79 0.73 -17.79
C SER A 146 -9.21 0.76 -18.31
N LYS A 147 -9.44 0.05 -19.42
CA LYS A 147 -10.76 -0.26 -19.95
C LYS A 147 -10.93 -1.77 -20.08
N LEU A 148 -11.73 -2.34 -19.21
CA LEU A 148 -11.98 -3.78 -19.17
C LEU A 148 -12.99 -4.19 -20.25
N ASN A 149 -12.91 -5.44 -20.70
CA ASN A 149 -13.76 -6.00 -21.74
C ASN A 149 -15.25 -6.05 -21.34
N ASN A 150 -15.57 -5.97 -20.04
CA ASN A 150 -16.95 -5.89 -19.54
C ASN A 150 -17.50 -4.45 -19.49
N GLY A 151 -16.72 -3.46 -19.94
CA GLY A 151 -17.09 -2.04 -19.95
C GLY A 151 -16.60 -1.24 -18.74
N ARG A 152 -16.08 -1.90 -17.70
CA ARG A 152 -15.54 -1.25 -16.50
C ARG A 152 -14.31 -0.40 -16.87
N SER A 153 -14.22 0.81 -16.34
CA SER A 153 -13.04 1.66 -16.47
C SER A 153 -12.44 2.02 -15.11
N THR A 154 -11.11 2.02 -14.99
CA THR A 154 -10.41 2.31 -13.73
C THR A 154 -9.19 3.21 -13.92
N LEU A 155 -8.87 4.02 -12.90
CA LEU A 155 -7.60 4.73 -12.76
C LEU A 155 -6.89 4.18 -11.53
N ALA A 156 -5.66 3.70 -11.69
CA ALA A 156 -4.87 3.20 -10.58
C ALA A 156 -3.44 3.74 -10.63
N VAL A 157 -2.81 3.86 -9.47
CA VAL A 157 -1.37 4.10 -9.37
C VAL A 157 -0.68 2.81 -8.92
N THR A 158 0.35 2.41 -9.67
CA THR A 158 1.10 1.16 -9.47
C THR A 158 2.57 1.43 -9.22
N ASP A 159 3.21 0.57 -8.43
CA ASP A 159 4.66 0.55 -8.29
C ASP A 159 5.26 -0.50 -9.24
N LEU A 160 6.03 -0.05 -10.22
CA LEU A 160 6.48 -0.92 -11.32
C LEU A 160 7.55 -1.93 -10.88
N ARG A 161 8.10 -1.83 -9.66
CA ARG A 161 9.00 -2.87 -9.13
C ARG A 161 8.33 -4.24 -9.05
N TYR A 162 7.01 -4.27 -8.86
CA TYR A 162 6.22 -5.50 -8.76
C TYR A 162 6.07 -6.23 -10.09
N VAL A 163 6.52 -5.61 -11.19
CA VAL A 163 6.67 -6.23 -12.51
C VAL A 163 8.12 -6.23 -13.01
N GLY A 164 9.09 -6.09 -12.09
CA GLY A 164 10.53 -6.21 -12.39
C GLY A 164 11.19 -4.94 -12.95
N ILE A 165 10.52 -3.78 -12.89
CA ILE A 165 11.07 -2.49 -13.28
C ILE A 165 11.58 -1.77 -12.02
N GLU A 166 12.89 -1.88 -11.76
CA GLU A 166 13.52 -1.32 -10.56
C GLU A 166 14.07 0.10 -10.79
N SER A 167 14.28 0.46 -12.04
CA SER A 167 14.85 1.75 -12.43
C SER A 167 14.27 2.27 -13.75
N GLU A 168 14.36 3.57 -13.98
CA GLU A 168 13.94 4.17 -15.26
C GLU A 168 14.68 3.58 -16.47
N SER A 169 15.95 3.20 -16.32
CA SER A 169 16.71 2.56 -17.40
C SER A 169 16.16 1.21 -17.84
N ASP A 170 15.40 0.53 -16.96
CA ASP A 170 14.83 -0.78 -17.27
C ASP A 170 13.74 -0.70 -18.33
N LEU A 171 13.08 0.45 -18.45
CA LEU A 171 12.03 0.69 -19.47
C LEU A 171 12.58 0.75 -20.90
N GLY A 172 13.89 0.93 -21.06
CA GLY A 172 14.57 0.80 -22.36
C GLY A 172 14.93 -0.63 -22.75
N ASN A 173 14.74 -1.61 -21.86
CA ASN A 173 15.14 -3.00 -22.04
C ASN A 173 13.91 -3.89 -22.29
N LYS A 174 13.78 -4.39 -23.53
CA LYS A 174 12.62 -5.22 -23.95
C LYS A 174 12.39 -6.47 -23.10
N GLN A 175 13.46 -7.10 -22.62
CA GLN A 175 13.37 -8.29 -21.76
C GLN A 175 12.81 -7.93 -20.38
N LYS A 176 13.18 -6.76 -19.84
CA LYS A 176 12.64 -6.30 -18.55
C LYS A 176 11.21 -5.79 -18.66
N THR A 177 10.85 -5.16 -19.77
CA THR A 177 9.49 -4.62 -19.97
C THR A 177 8.46 -5.68 -20.37
N GLN A 178 8.85 -6.93 -20.64
CA GLN A 178 7.92 -7.96 -21.11
C GLN A 178 6.72 -8.16 -20.16
N ASP A 179 6.94 -7.98 -18.85
CA ASP A 179 5.94 -8.16 -17.81
C ASP A 179 5.25 -6.85 -17.39
N LEU A 180 5.61 -5.72 -18.00
CA LEU A 180 4.99 -4.42 -17.75
C LEU A 180 3.45 -4.44 -17.88
N PRO A 181 2.83 -5.16 -18.83
CA PRO A 181 1.37 -5.24 -18.90
C PRO A 181 0.73 -5.91 -17.67
N ARG A 182 1.52 -6.60 -16.83
CA ARG A 182 1.04 -7.13 -15.55
C ARG A 182 0.90 -6.07 -14.45
N CYS A 183 1.34 -4.82 -14.66
CA CYS A 183 1.30 -3.78 -13.63
C CYS A 183 -0.11 -3.54 -13.10
N GLU A 184 -1.14 -3.76 -13.94
CA GLU A 184 -2.54 -3.64 -13.58
C GLU A 184 -2.95 -4.55 -12.41
N ALA A 185 -2.29 -5.70 -12.22
CA ALA A 185 -2.54 -6.59 -11.08
C ALA A 185 -2.02 -6.05 -9.74
N TYR A 186 -1.23 -4.97 -9.75
CA TYR A 186 -0.50 -4.43 -8.59
C TYR A 186 -0.84 -2.95 -8.34
N ALA A 187 -2.14 -2.63 -8.36
CA ALA A 187 -2.64 -1.32 -7.91
C ALA A 187 -2.28 -1.10 -6.42
N PHE A 188 -1.80 0.10 -6.09
CA PHE A 188 -1.55 0.56 -4.70
C PHE A 188 -2.64 1.48 -4.18
N ASP A 189 -3.27 2.22 -5.09
CA ASP A 189 -4.50 2.95 -4.88
C ASP A 189 -5.20 3.13 -6.24
N GLY A 190 -6.51 3.34 -6.23
CA GLY A 190 -7.26 3.57 -7.45
C GLY A 190 -8.74 3.85 -7.25
N ILE A 191 -9.40 4.19 -8.35
CA ILE A 191 -10.83 4.43 -8.45
C ILE A 191 -11.41 3.72 -9.69
N ASN A 192 -12.65 3.25 -9.60
CA ASN A 192 -13.40 2.77 -10.76
C ASN A 192 -14.52 3.74 -11.21
N ASP A 193 -15.12 3.46 -12.37
CA ASP A 193 -16.21 4.23 -12.98
C ASP A 193 -17.54 4.19 -12.22
N SER A 194 -17.68 3.34 -11.20
CA SER A 194 -18.73 3.40 -10.18
C SER A 194 -18.37 4.34 -9.02
N GLY A 195 -17.19 4.95 -9.05
CA GLY A 195 -16.71 5.89 -8.05
C GLY A 195 -16.26 5.23 -6.76
N VAL A 196 -15.99 3.91 -6.77
CA VAL A 196 -15.39 3.20 -5.63
C VAL A 196 -13.89 3.41 -5.64
N PHE A 197 -13.38 3.92 -4.53
CA PHE A 197 -11.97 4.05 -4.24
C PHE A 197 -11.51 2.97 -3.27
N ILE A 198 -10.31 2.45 -3.50
CA ILE A 198 -9.54 1.69 -2.52
C ILE A 198 -8.08 2.17 -2.52
N GLY A 199 -7.50 2.26 -1.33
CA GLY A 199 -6.08 2.46 -1.12
C GLY A 199 -5.62 1.74 0.13
N LEU A 200 -4.33 1.39 0.18
CA LEU A 200 -3.74 0.65 1.30
C LEU A 200 -2.74 1.46 2.11
N ALA A 201 -2.56 1.04 3.35
CA ALA A 201 -1.40 1.31 4.19
C ALA A 201 -0.91 -0.01 4.80
N ALA A 202 0.39 -0.07 5.10
CA ALA A 202 0.99 -1.22 5.77
C ALA A 202 0.63 -1.23 7.26
N ASP A 203 0.24 -2.39 7.76
CA ASP A 203 -0.12 -2.71 9.13
C ASP A 203 0.51 -4.05 9.52
N ALA A 204 1.63 -3.99 10.25
CA ALA A 204 2.37 -5.19 10.67
C ALA A 204 1.58 -6.10 11.63
N SER A 205 0.51 -5.58 12.24
CA SER A 205 -0.34 -6.33 13.17
C SER A 205 -1.47 -7.06 12.46
N ALA A 206 -1.76 -6.77 11.19
CA ALA A 206 -2.85 -7.41 10.46
C ALA A 206 -2.66 -8.93 10.39
N ARG A 207 -3.67 -9.69 10.82
CA ARG A 207 -3.71 -11.16 10.78
C ARG A 207 -5.08 -11.61 10.32
N ALA A 208 -5.13 -12.32 9.18
CA ALA A 208 -6.34 -12.95 8.68
C ALA A 208 -6.34 -14.45 9.05
N GLU A 209 -7.45 -14.94 9.61
CA GLU A 209 -7.68 -16.38 9.74
C GLU A 209 -8.14 -16.97 8.41
N VAL A 210 -7.80 -18.23 8.20
CA VAL A 210 -8.20 -18.99 7.02
C VAL A 210 -9.59 -19.57 7.26
N VAL A 211 -10.49 -19.35 6.31
CA VAL A 211 -11.81 -19.95 6.28
C VAL A 211 -11.85 -21.03 5.20
N ASP A 212 -12.21 -22.24 5.60
CA ASP A 212 -12.29 -23.39 4.70
C ASP A 212 -13.25 -23.12 3.53
N GLY A 213 -12.83 -23.52 2.32
CA GLY A 213 -13.63 -23.40 1.10
C GLY A 213 -13.60 -22.02 0.42
N ARG A 214 -12.95 -21.01 1.00
CA ARG A 214 -12.70 -19.73 0.32
C ARG A 214 -11.43 -19.79 -0.53
N GLU A 215 -11.48 -19.15 -1.69
CA GLU A 215 -10.29 -18.97 -2.53
C GLU A 215 -9.30 -17.99 -1.88
N TRP A 216 -8.03 -18.09 -2.26
CA TRP A 216 -6.97 -17.23 -1.74
C TRP A 216 -6.76 -16.00 -2.62
N LEU A 217 -6.56 -14.86 -1.98
CA LEU A 217 -6.31 -13.59 -2.66
C LEU A 217 -5.19 -12.83 -1.96
N GLY A 218 -4.19 -12.40 -2.72
CA GLY A 218 -3.08 -11.64 -2.16
C GLY A 218 -3.54 -10.25 -1.71
N GLY A 219 -2.85 -9.64 -0.74
CA GLY A 219 -3.17 -8.31 -0.24
C GLY A 219 -3.28 -7.24 -1.33
N LEU A 220 -2.38 -7.20 -2.32
CA LEU A 220 -2.53 -6.29 -3.46
C LEU A 220 -3.63 -6.72 -4.44
N GLY A 221 -3.88 -8.03 -4.54
CA GLY A 221 -4.91 -8.58 -5.40
C GLY A 221 -6.32 -8.14 -5.01
N VAL A 222 -6.57 -7.92 -3.71
CA VAL A 222 -7.88 -7.41 -3.26
C VAL A 222 -8.22 -6.04 -3.85
N GLN A 223 -7.21 -5.18 -4.04
CA GLN A 223 -7.43 -3.87 -4.64
C GLN A 223 -7.92 -4.00 -6.08
N ARG A 224 -7.26 -4.86 -6.86
CA ARG A 224 -7.66 -5.10 -8.24
C ARG A 224 -9.05 -5.73 -8.35
N MET A 225 -9.34 -6.73 -7.50
CA MET A 225 -10.66 -7.36 -7.47
C MET A 225 -11.76 -6.34 -7.14
N ILE A 226 -11.54 -5.44 -6.18
CA ILE A 226 -12.50 -4.40 -5.83
C ILE A 226 -12.69 -3.41 -6.98
N LEU A 227 -11.60 -2.93 -7.58
CA LEU A 227 -11.67 -1.97 -8.68
C LEU A 227 -12.44 -2.54 -9.89
N ASP A 228 -12.30 -3.83 -10.18
CA ASP A 228 -12.97 -4.48 -11.32
C ASP A 228 -14.45 -4.76 -11.06
N HIS A 229 -14.79 -5.16 -9.83
CA HIS A 229 -16.07 -5.83 -9.55
C HIS A 229 -17.01 -5.06 -8.62
N ALA A 230 -16.54 -4.11 -7.80
CA ALA A 230 -17.37 -3.42 -6.81
C ALA A 230 -18.04 -2.14 -7.37
N ASP A 231 -19.30 -1.90 -7.01
CA ASP A 231 -20.01 -0.66 -7.36
C ASP A 231 -20.19 0.28 -6.16
N THR A 232 -20.04 -0.24 -4.94
CA THR A 232 -20.16 0.50 -3.68
C THR A 232 -19.12 0.04 -2.65
N VAL A 233 -18.96 0.81 -1.57
CA VAL A 233 -18.17 0.37 -0.40
C VAL A 233 -18.74 -0.91 0.22
N LYS A 234 -20.05 -1.17 0.08
CA LYS A 234 -20.65 -2.43 0.55
C LYS A 234 -20.13 -3.61 -0.27
N ASP A 235 -20.17 -3.52 -1.60
CA ASP A 235 -19.67 -4.57 -2.49
C ASP A 235 -18.16 -4.78 -2.28
N ALA A 236 -17.41 -3.69 -2.06
CA ALA A 236 -15.98 -3.77 -1.73
C ALA A 236 -15.72 -4.55 -0.43
N ILE A 237 -16.55 -4.37 0.61
CA ILE A 237 -16.44 -5.14 1.86
C ILE A 237 -16.80 -6.62 1.65
N GLU A 238 -17.78 -6.91 0.79
CA GLU A 238 -18.16 -8.29 0.46
C GLU A 238 -17.02 -9.06 -0.23
N VAL A 239 -16.15 -8.38 -1.01
CA VAL A 239 -14.93 -9.01 -1.54
C VAL A 239 -14.03 -9.50 -0.41
N PHE A 240 -13.82 -8.69 0.63
CA PHE A 240 -13.00 -9.12 1.78
C PHE A 240 -13.61 -10.30 2.55
N ASP A 241 -14.94 -10.44 2.57
CA ASP A 241 -15.60 -11.61 3.17
C ASP A 241 -15.69 -12.82 2.23
N THR A 242 -15.34 -12.68 0.95
CA THR A 242 -15.39 -13.80 0.00
C THR A 242 -14.09 -14.60 -0.05
N TYR A 243 -12.95 -13.96 0.22
CA TYR A 243 -11.62 -14.52 0.02
C TYR A 243 -10.83 -14.69 1.32
N ASN A 244 -9.92 -15.67 1.35
CA ASN A 244 -8.85 -15.73 2.33
C ASN A 244 -7.72 -14.78 1.89
N ILE A 245 -7.48 -13.72 2.66
CA ILE A 245 -6.46 -12.73 2.33
C ILE A 245 -5.08 -13.20 2.80
N ASP A 246 -4.16 -13.34 1.86
CA ASP A 246 -2.77 -13.67 2.12
C ASP A 246 -1.88 -12.43 2.02
N PHE A 247 -1.15 -12.16 3.10
CA PHE A 247 -0.16 -11.09 3.15
C PHE A 247 1.27 -11.59 2.89
N ALA A 248 1.47 -12.87 2.54
CA ALA A 248 2.76 -13.39 2.15
C ALA A 248 3.39 -12.55 1.02
N GLY A 249 4.66 -12.20 1.19
CA GLY A 249 5.40 -11.33 0.27
C GLY A 249 5.39 -9.83 0.62
N GLY A 250 4.68 -9.42 1.66
CA GLY A 250 4.66 -8.02 2.12
C GLY A 250 4.37 -7.89 3.62
N PRO A 251 4.27 -6.65 4.13
CA PRO A 251 3.67 -6.44 5.44
C PRO A 251 2.19 -6.82 5.39
N GLY A 252 1.60 -7.05 6.55
CA GLY A 252 0.14 -6.99 6.67
C GLY A 252 -0.38 -5.63 6.18
N LEU A 253 -1.64 -5.58 5.74
CA LEU A 253 -2.23 -4.38 5.16
C LEU A 253 -3.61 -4.11 5.75
N HIS A 254 -3.98 -2.84 5.74
CA HIS A 254 -5.35 -2.38 5.91
C HIS A 254 -5.71 -1.36 4.84
N TYR A 255 -7.01 -1.13 4.66
CA TYR A 255 -7.51 -0.47 3.46
C TYR A 255 -8.47 0.64 3.82
N LEU A 256 -8.34 1.80 3.17
CA LEU A 256 -9.34 2.85 3.16
C LEU A 256 -10.23 2.66 1.93
N LEU A 257 -11.53 2.50 2.17
CA LEU A 257 -12.58 2.45 1.17
C LEU A 257 -13.40 3.73 1.21
N ALA A 258 -13.80 4.22 0.04
CA ALA A 258 -14.81 5.26 -0.08
C ALA A 258 -15.55 5.12 -1.41
N ASP A 259 -16.78 5.63 -1.52
CA ASP A 259 -17.51 5.68 -2.79
C ASP A 259 -18.20 7.02 -3.06
N ARG A 260 -18.77 7.16 -4.26
CA ARG A 260 -19.49 8.36 -4.73
C ARG A 260 -20.70 8.76 -3.88
N SER A 261 -21.22 7.89 -3.02
CA SER A 261 -22.29 8.23 -2.09
C SER A 261 -21.78 8.97 -0.85
N GLY A 262 -20.47 8.96 -0.62
CA GLY A 262 -19.83 9.47 0.58
C GLY A 262 -19.66 8.42 1.68
N ALA A 263 -20.08 7.17 1.44
CA ALA A 263 -19.75 6.05 2.32
C ALA A 263 -18.23 5.87 2.37
N LYS A 264 -17.72 5.53 3.56
CA LYS A 264 -16.30 5.31 3.80
C LYS A 264 -16.08 4.31 4.93
N ALA A 265 -15.00 3.54 4.85
CA ALA A 265 -14.61 2.57 5.86
C ALA A 265 -13.10 2.35 5.86
N VAL A 266 -12.56 1.99 7.01
CA VAL A 266 -11.29 1.29 7.11
C VAL A 266 -11.59 -0.19 7.31
N VAL A 267 -10.90 -1.04 6.55
CA VAL A 267 -10.98 -2.48 6.66
C VAL A 267 -9.66 -3.01 7.19
N GLU A 268 -9.72 -3.70 8.32
CA GLU A 268 -8.60 -4.29 9.04
C GLU A 268 -8.80 -5.79 9.25
N PHE A 269 -7.69 -6.49 9.49
CA PHE A 269 -7.69 -7.89 9.92
C PHE A 269 -7.18 -7.94 11.36
N ASP A 270 -8.09 -7.75 12.31
CA ASP A 270 -7.80 -7.73 13.75
C ASP A 270 -8.06 -9.10 14.36
N ALA A 271 -7.05 -9.62 15.06
CA ALA A 271 -7.11 -10.91 15.74
C ALA A 271 -7.74 -12.04 14.89
N GLY A 272 -7.38 -12.11 13.60
CA GLY A 272 -7.88 -13.13 12.68
C GLY A 272 -9.14 -12.75 11.90
N LYS A 273 -9.84 -11.69 12.31
CA LYS A 273 -11.19 -11.36 11.82
C LYS A 273 -11.20 -10.07 11.03
N LEU A 274 -12.12 -10.02 10.06
CA LEU A 274 -12.42 -8.79 9.34
C LEU A 274 -13.07 -7.78 10.29
N ALA A 275 -12.40 -6.65 10.50
CA ALA A 275 -12.91 -5.50 11.23
C ALA A 275 -13.23 -4.37 10.25
N VAL A 276 -14.46 -3.88 10.27
CA VAL A 276 -14.89 -2.73 9.46
C VAL A 276 -15.12 -1.54 10.37
N ILE A 277 -14.22 -0.57 10.30
CA ILE A 277 -14.30 0.67 11.07
C ILE A 277 -15.00 1.73 10.21
N ARG A 278 -16.00 2.38 10.77
CA ARG A 278 -16.72 3.50 10.14
C ARG A 278 -16.37 4.80 10.86
N PRO A 279 -16.54 5.96 10.21
CA PRO A 279 -16.50 7.24 10.91
C PRO A 279 -17.52 7.27 12.05
N PRO A 280 -17.20 7.98 13.15
CA PRO A 280 -18.15 8.27 14.22
C PRO A 280 -19.38 9.01 13.69
N SER A 281 -20.50 8.90 14.40
CA SER A 281 -21.73 9.59 14.02
C SER A 281 -21.50 11.10 13.92
N GLY A 282 -21.82 11.68 12.76
CA GLY A 282 -21.63 13.11 12.49
C GLY A 282 -20.23 13.51 12.00
N GLN A 283 -19.26 12.59 11.98
CA GLN A 283 -17.94 12.85 11.40
C GLN A 283 -17.97 12.64 9.88
N PRO A 284 -17.78 13.68 9.06
CA PRO A 284 -17.90 13.56 7.60
C PRO A 284 -16.65 12.98 6.93
N TRP A 285 -15.56 12.81 7.68
CA TRP A 285 -14.24 12.43 7.17
C TRP A 285 -13.69 11.15 7.82
N MET A 286 -12.70 10.53 7.20
CA MET A 286 -11.95 9.39 7.74
C MET A 286 -10.47 9.53 7.44
N CYS A 287 -9.59 9.12 8.35
CA CYS A 287 -8.14 9.10 8.15
C CYS A 287 -7.59 7.70 8.48
N LEU A 288 -6.60 7.25 7.72
CA LEU A 288 -5.89 5.99 7.88
C LEU A 288 -4.38 6.22 7.80
N GLU A 289 -3.64 5.58 8.71
CA GLU A 289 -2.17 5.53 8.75
C GLU A 289 -1.72 4.14 9.15
N ASN A 290 -0.41 3.88 9.24
CA ASN A 290 0.16 2.55 9.47
C ASN A 290 -0.04 1.92 10.88
N PHE A 291 -0.79 2.54 11.78
CA PHE A 291 -1.09 1.92 13.07
C PHE A 291 -2.37 1.10 12.97
N HIS A 292 -2.42 -0.04 13.66
CA HIS A 292 -3.60 -0.90 13.70
C HIS A 292 -4.74 -0.19 14.44
N MET A 293 -5.69 0.39 13.69
CA MET A 293 -6.69 1.33 14.16
C MET A 293 -7.69 0.70 15.15
N SER A 294 -7.91 -0.61 15.07
CA SER A 294 -8.71 -1.41 16.00
C SER A 294 -8.06 -1.58 17.38
N SER A 295 -6.74 -1.43 17.49
CA SER A 295 -6.02 -1.50 18.78
C SER A 295 -6.12 -0.22 19.62
N PHE A 296 -6.70 0.85 19.08
CA PHE A 296 -6.81 2.14 19.75
C PHE A 296 -8.27 2.57 19.87
N ALA A 297 -8.64 3.04 21.06
CA ALA A 297 -9.86 3.83 21.23
C ALA A 297 -9.78 5.06 20.31
N GLU A 298 -10.93 5.55 19.87
CA GLU A 298 -11.01 6.61 18.86
C GLU A 298 -10.26 7.87 19.30
N GLU A 299 -10.44 8.28 20.55
CA GLU A 299 -9.79 9.42 21.19
C GLU A 299 -8.27 9.28 21.27
N ASP A 300 -7.75 8.05 21.35
CA ASP A 300 -6.32 7.78 21.51
C ASP A 300 -5.57 7.78 20.17
N ARG A 301 -6.28 7.69 19.04
CA ARG A 301 -5.67 7.72 17.69
C ARG A 301 -4.92 9.04 17.43
N ILE A 302 -5.32 10.12 18.10
CA ILE A 302 -4.68 11.43 18.03
C ILE A 302 -3.24 11.45 18.56
N THR A 303 -2.81 10.40 19.28
CA THR A 303 -1.43 10.22 19.75
C THR A 303 -0.45 9.94 18.61
N HIS A 304 -0.95 9.47 17.46
CA HIS A 304 -0.17 9.36 16.23
C HIS A 304 -0.08 10.73 15.55
N SER A 305 1.15 11.23 15.35
CA SER A 305 1.37 12.64 14.98
C SER A 305 0.79 13.02 13.63
N ARG A 306 0.98 12.20 12.59
CA ARG A 306 0.41 12.44 11.26
C ARG A 306 -1.13 12.35 11.31
N TYR A 307 -1.68 11.38 12.06
CA TYR A 307 -3.13 11.23 12.23
C TYR A 307 -3.69 12.47 12.92
N SER A 308 -2.99 12.97 13.94
CA SER A 308 -3.32 14.20 14.66
C SER A 308 -3.43 15.40 13.73
N THR A 309 -2.45 15.59 12.84
CA THR A 309 -2.45 16.67 11.85
C THR A 309 -3.62 16.52 10.87
N CYS A 310 -3.85 15.30 10.38
CA CYS A 310 -4.96 15.00 9.46
C CYS A 310 -6.32 15.28 10.10
N ALA A 311 -6.59 14.70 11.27
CA ALA A 311 -7.83 14.86 12.03
C ALA A 311 -8.10 16.34 12.35
N LYS A 312 -7.12 17.07 12.90
CA LYS A 312 -7.27 18.49 13.23
C LYS A 312 -7.63 19.35 12.01
N THR A 313 -6.98 19.08 10.88
CA THR A 313 -7.22 19.84 9.64
C THR A 313 -8.62 19.56 9.10
N LEU A 314 -9.00 18.29 9.03
CA LEU A 314 -10.32 17.87 8.55
C LEU A 314 -11.44 18.31 9.49
N ASP A 315 -11.25 18.29 10.82
CA ASP A 315 -12.22 18.83 11.77
C ASP A 315 -12.40 20.34 11.60
N SER A 316 -11.29 21.08 11.49
CA SER A 316 -11.32 22.53 11.31
C SER A 316 -12.04 22.94 10.02
N SER A 317 -11.96 22.11 8.98
CA SER A 317 -12.64 22.33 7.71
C SER A 317 -14.02 21.66 7.61
N ARG A 318 -14.49 21.01 8.68
CA ARG A 318 -15.74 20.21 8.72
C ARG A 318 -15.78 19.15 7.61
N GLY A 319 -14.63 18.54 7.35
CA GLY A 319 -14.40 17.50 6.34
C GLY A 319 -14.48 17.99 4.90
N LYS A 320 -14.39 19.31 4.66
CA LYS A 320 -14.37 19.89 3.30
C LYS A 320 -12.97 20.36 2.94
N VAL A 321 -12.43 19.91 1.82
CA VAL A 321 -11.10 20.31 1.32
C VAL A 321 -11.12 20.44 -0.20
N SER A 322 -10.56 21.51 -0.75
CA SER A 322 -10.31 21.55 -2.20
C SER A 322 -9.22 20.55 -2.58
N VAL A 323 -9.04 20.27 -3.87
CA VAL A 323 -7.93 19.41 -4.35
C VAL A 323 -6.58 19.98 -3.91
N ASP A 324 -6.40 21.29 -3.98
CA ASP A 324 -5.15 21.94 -3.57
C ASP A 324 -4.96 21.90 -2.04
N ASP A 325 -6.03 22.09 -1.26
CA ASP A 325 -5.97 21.93 0.21
C ASP A 325 -5.68 20.48 0.60
N ALA A 326 -6.19 19.50 -0.15
CA ALA A 326 -5.88 18.10 0.08
C ALA A 326 -4.39 17.81 -0.19
N VAL A 327 -3.82 18.34 -1.26
CA VAL A 327 -2.37 18.25 -1.53
C VAL A 327 -1.56 18.96 -0.44
N ASN A 328 -2.01 20.12 0.06
CA ASN A 328 -1.34 20.82 1.16
C ASN A 328 -1.36 20.00 2.46
N LEU A 329 -2.49 19.40 2.82
CA LEU A 329 -2.57 18.51 3.96
C LEU A 329 -1.65 17.29 3.81
N LEU A 330 -1.58 16.72 2.61
CA LEU A 330 -0.62 15.66 2.30
C LEU A 330 0.84 16.14 2.44
N ASN A 331 1.15 17.39 2.11
CA ASN A 331 2.48 17.97 2.34
C ASN A 331 2.79 18.14 3.84
N ASP A 332 1.81 18.49 4.66
CA ASP A 332 1.98 18.64 6.11
C ASP A 332 2.31 17.31 6.82
N VAL A 333 1.86 16.18 6.28
CA VAL A 333 2.13 14.83 6.80
C VAL A 333 3.19 14.06 6.00
N ARG A 334 3.84 14.72 5.03
CA ARG A 334 4.83 14.13 4.12
C ARG A 334 6.06 13.59 4.86
N GLN A 335 6.61 12.50 4.36
CA GLN A 335 7.86 11.93 4.82
C GLN A 335 9.00 12.16 3.81
N PRO A 336 10.27 12.11 4.23
CA PRO A 336 11.41 12.21 3.31
C PRO A 336 11.39 11.15 2.19
N HIS A 337 10.70 10.04 2.41
CA HIS A 337 10.56 8.91 1.48
C HIS A 337 9.15 8.83 0.86
N THR A 338 8.36 9.91 0.88
CA THR A 338 7.12 9.99 0.09
C THR A 338 7.45 10.00 -1.40
N GLN A 339 6.99 8.98 -2.11
CA GLN A 339 7.24 8.78 -3.55
C GLN A 339 6.24 9.57 -4.40
N TRP A 340 4.95 9.44 -4.11
CA TRP A 340 3.89 10.19 -4.78
C TRP A 340 2.75 10.52 -3.83
N GLN A 341 1.93 11.45 -4.30
CA GLN A 341 0.67 11.85 -3.68
C GLN A 341 -0.45 11.63 -4.70
N SER A 342 -1.63 11.21 -4.25
CA SER A 342 -2.81 11.10 -5.12
C SER A 342 -4.02 11.75 -4.48
N VAL A 343 -4.87 12.40 -5.28
CA VAL A 343 -6.15 12.98 -4.88
C VAL A 343 -7.21 12.58 -5.90
N TYR A 344 -8.23 11.85 -5.45
CA TYR A 344 -9.32 11.32 -6.25
C TYR A 344 -10.62 12.08 -5.98
N GLY A 345 -11.32 12.47 -7.05
CA GLY A 345 -12.69 12.99 -6.98
C GLY A 345 -13.69 11.90 -7.36
N LEU A 346 -14.43 11.36 -6.38
CA LEU A 346 -15.14 10.08 -6.56
C LEU A 346 -16.38 10.20 -7.45
N SER A 347 -17.09 11.32 -7.38
CA SER A 347 -18.23 11.59 -8.26
C SER A 347 -17.81 11.93 -9.69
N ALA A 348 -16.66 12.60 -9.84
CA ALA A 348 -16.17 13.08 -11.14
C ALA A 348 -15.30 12.04 -11.87
N GLY A 349 -14.85 10.98 -11.19
CA GLY A 349 -13.94 9.99 -11.74
C GLY A 349 -12.56 10.58 -12.05
N THR A 350 -12.07 11.54 -11.24
CA THR A 350 -10.81 12.26 -11.49
C THR A 350 -9.70 11.79 -10.57
N LEU A 351 -8.45 11.89 -11.03
CA LEU A 351 -7.24 11.68 -10.25
C LEU A 351 -6.25 12.81 -10.52
N ARG A 352 -5.78 13.48 -9.48
CA ARG A 352 -4.54 14.25 -9.49
C ARG A 352 -3.43 13.43 -8.85
N VAL A 353 -2.38 13.08 -9.59
CA VAL A 353 -1.17 12.46 -9.04
C VAL A 353 -0.03 13.49 -9.00
N VAL A 354 0.76 13.49 -7.93
CA VAL A 354 1.91 14.38 -7.76
C VAL A 354 3.14 13.55 -7.47
N GLY A 355 4.03 13.44 -8.46
CA GLY A 355 5.41 12.97 -8.29
C GLY A 355 6.32 14.16 -7.99
N LYS A 356 6.96 14.69 -9.04
CA LYS A 356 7.64 16.00 -8.96
C LYS A 356 6.72 17.17 -9.27
N LYS A 357 5.70 16.95 -10.10
CA LYS A 357 4.69 17.94 -10.50
C LYS A 357 3.31 17.27 -10.59
N PRO A 358 2.21 18.04 -10.53
CA PRO A 358 0.87 17.47 -10.66
C PRO A 358 0.58 17.02 -12.10
N HIS A 359 -0.15 15.92 -12.23
CA HIS A 359 -0.77 15.41 -13.47
C HIS A 359 -2.21 15.03 -13.18
N ASP A 360 -3.12 15.44 -14.06
CA ASP A 360 -4.56 15.29 -13.88
C ASP A 360 -5.14 14.30 -14.90
N TYR A 361 -5.97 13.38 -14.42
CA TYR A 361 -6.62 12.32 -15.16
C TYR A 361 -8.12 12.31 -14.88
N ARG A 362 -8.88 11.75 -15.83
CA ARG A 362 -10.31 11.53 -15.68
C ARG A 362 -10.72 10.26 -16.40
N LEU A 363 -11.52 9.43 -15.72
CA LEU A 363 -12.17 8.28 -16.34
C LEU A 363 -12.96 8.73 -17.56
N SER A 364 -12.75 8.03 -18.67
CA SER A 364 -13.56 8.24 -19.87
C SER A 364 -15.01 7.86 -19.57
N ALA A 365 -15.93 8.73 -19.98
CA ALA A 365 -17.37 8.58 -19.73
C ALA A 365 -18.02 7.52 -20.62
#